data_AF-A0A9D1QS49-F1
#
_entry.id   AF-A0A9D1QS49-F1
#
_cell.length_a   1.000
_cell.length_b   1.000
_cell.length_c   1.000
_cell.angle_alpha   90.00
_cell.angle_beta   90.00
_cell.angle_gamma   90.00
#
_symmetry.space_group_name_H-M   'P 1'
#
loop_
_entity.id
_entity.type
_entity.pdbx_description
1 polymer ?
#
loop_
_entity_poly.entity_id
_entity_poly.type
_entity_poly.pdbx_seq_one_letter_code
_entity_poly.pdbx_strand_id
1 'polypeptide(L)'
;MATTLTQLLNYAQNHAFIQAVGTEGSTNDASVPDDQWQDTDVTFFTNDVTQFDFADWTAVFGQPTIVRQKEPTNPYIKETADWRIFLTQFADSSRIDLKIAPVTAISAYLANDSLNTIVWSRDGSFQPRETSDASSRLYAPTQAAFNAMLNTFYWHIGNVAKGLGRDKFLYAVEINNQLVRPQLLQGLAWVVASARGKDGFNPGPKFQNLADHLPKDVYVRLQQTYRQENVKKLRHSALLEASLMIWTQQRMVQYAGLRLPDYLANRIRQLDDWINRI
;
A
#
# COMPACT_ATOMS: atom_id res chain seq x y z
N MET A 1 1.13 1.12 31.99
CA MET A 1 0.87 2.44 31.38
C MET A 1 -0.38 2.31 30.52
N ALA A 2 -1.22 3.34 30.42
CA ALA A 2 -2.36 3.31 29.50
C ALA A 2 -1.84 3.25 28.05
N THR A 3 -2.52 2.54 27.15
CA THR A 3 -2.14 2.53 25.73
C THR A 3 -2.39 3.90 25.10
N THR A 4 -1.71 4.22 24.00
CA THR A 4 -1.91 5.46 23.24
C THR A 4 -3.39 5.66 22.91
N LEU A 5 -4.09 4.62 22.46
CA LEU A 5 -5.52 4.66 22.19
C LEU A 5 -6.36 4.99 23.43
N THR A 6 -6.02 4.46 24.61
CA THR A 6 -6.71 4.83 25.86
C THR A 6 -6.55 6.32 26.17
N GLN A 7 -5.36 6.89 25.97
CA GLN A 7 -5.12 8.33 26.15
C GLN A 7 -5.94 9.16 25.15
N LEU A 8 -6.05 8.70 23.89
CA LEU A 8 -6.87 9.33 22.84
C LEU A 8 -8.36 9.33 23.18
N LEU A 9 -8.87 8.21 23.69
CA LEU A 9 -10.26 8.10 24.13
C LEU A 9 -10.53 8.99 25.34
N ASN A 10 -9.62 9.04 26.32
CA ASN A 10 -9.74 9.93 27.47
C ASN A 10 -9.73 11.41 27.03
N TYR A 11 -8.86 11.78 26.08
CA TYR A 11 -8.84 13.10 25.48
C TYR A 11 -10.20 13.42 24.85
N ALA A 12 -10.73 12.54 24.00
CA ALA A 12 -12.02 12.73 23.35
C ALA A 12 -13.19 12.88 24.32
N GLN A 13 -13.21 12.08 25.39
CA GLN A 13 -14.26 12.13 26.41
C GLN A 13 -14.29 13.46 27.16
N ASN A 14 -13.10 14.02 27.45
CA ASN A 14 -12.95 15.30 28.15
C ASN A 14 -13.19 16.54 27.26
N HIS A 15 -13.28 16.37 25.94
CA HIS A 15 -13.46 17.47 24.99
C HIS A 15 -14.84 17.42 24.32
N ALA A 16 -15.74 18.31 24.76
CA ALA A 16 -17.15 18.31 24.35
C ALA A 16 -17.38 18.44 22.84
N PHE A 17 -16.45 19.03 22.09
CA PHE A 17 -16.54 19.20 20.64
C PHE A 17 -16.35 17.90 19.86
N ILE A 18 -15.66 16.92 20.45
CA ILE A 18 -15.47 15.58 19.88
C ILE A 18 -16.73 14.74 20.18
N GLN A 19 -17.36 14.29 19.10
CA GLN A 19 -18.61 13.52 19.14
C GLN A 19 -18.39 12.03 18.90
N ALA A 20 -17.36 11.66 18.14
CA ALA A 20 -16.99 10.26 17.96
C ALA A 20 -15.49 10.11 17.69
N VAL A 21 -14.98 8.90 17.92
CA VAL A 21 -13.60 8.50 17.66
C VAL A 21 -13.63 7.27 16.76
N GLY A 22 -13.01 7.38 15.59
CA GLY A 22 -12.73 6.26 14.70
C GLY A 22 -11.28 5.80 14.80
N THR A 23 -11.06 4.50 14.64
CA THR A 23 -9.73 3.92 14.42
C THR A 23 -9.66 3.33 13.02
N GLU A 24 -8.44 3.25 12.48
CA GLU A 24 -8.16 2.83 11.11
C GLU A 24 -6.89 1.96 11.06
N GLY A 25 -6.43 1.64 9.85
CA GLY A 25 -5.08 1.13 9.65
C GLY A 25 -4.85 -0.28 10.19
N SER A 26 -3.58 -0.63 10.41
CA SER A 26 -3.17 -1.99 10.79
C SER A 26 -3.65 -2.42 12.16
N THR A 27 -3.88 -1.49 13.10
CA THR A 27 -4.40 -1.81 14.44
C THR A 27 -5.81 -2.39 14.41
N ASN A 28 -6.51 -2.20 13.29
CA ASN A 28 -7.84 -2.75 13.06
C ASN A 28 -7.83 -4.04 12.23
N ASP A 29 -6.67 -4.50 11.76
CA ASP A 29 -6.54 -5.73 10.99
C ASP A 29 -6.12 -6.88 11.90
N ALA A 30 -7.06 -7.75 12.26
CA ALA A 30 -6.80 -8.89 13.13
C ALA A 30 -5.79 -9.91 12.55
N SER A 31 -5.44 -9.81 11.27
CA SER A 31 -4.39 -10.63 10.65
C SER A 31 -2.99 -10.07 10.86
N VAL A 32 -2.86 -8.81 11.28
CA VAL A 32 -1.58 -8.14 11.55
C VAL A 32 -1.29 -8.19 13.06
N PRO A 33 -0.20 -8.85 13.49
CA PRO A 33 0.18 -8.87 14.90
C PRO A 33 0.60 -7.48 15.39
N ASP A 34 0.17 -7.12 16.61
CA ASP A 34 0.66 -5.93 17.30
C ASP A 34 2.18 -5.97 17.47
N ASP A 35 2.84 -4.87 17.11
CA ASP A 35 4.27 -4.67 17.33
C ASP A 35 4.61 -3.21 17.64
N GLN A 36 5.88 -2.95 18.00
CA GLN A 36 6.37 -1.62 18.38
C GLN A 36 6.55 -0.64 17.20
N TRP A 37 6.35 -1.10 15.96
CA TRP A 37 6.51 -0.33 14.73
C TRP A 37 5.19 0.11 14.12
N GLN A 38 4.06 -0.27 14.72
CA GLN A 38 2.73 0.17 14.27
C GLN A 38 2.47 1.64 14.64
N ASP A 39 1.95 2.37 13.66
CA ASP A 39 1.44 3.72 13.86
C ASP A 39 0.03 3.64 14.50
N THR A 40 -0.38 4.67 15.26
CA THR A 40 -1.75 4.81 15.79
C THR A 40 -2.56 5.73 14.88
N ASP A 41 -3.43 5.16 14.04
CA ASP A 41 -4.33 5.90 13.15
C ASP A 41 -5.69 6.18 13.82
N VAL A 42 -6.00 7.46 14.05
CA VAL A 42 -7.25 7.88 14.73
C VAL A 42 -7.89 9.08 14.05
N THR A 43 -9.22 9.03 13.93
CA THR A 43 -10.03 10.16 13.48
C THR A 43 -10.96 10.64 14.60
N PHE A 44 -10.86 11.91 14.97
CA PHE A 44 -11.84 12.61 15.80
C PHE A 44 -12.91 13.26 14.93
N PHE A 45 -14.16 12.83 15.15
CA PHE A 45 -15.33 13.43 14.52
C PHE A 45 -15.91 14.50 15.41
N THR A 46 -16.08 15.69 14.86
CA THR A 46 -16.43 16.92 15.60
C THR A 46 -17.58 17.65 14.94
N ASN A 47 -18.29 18.49 15.69
CA ASN A 47 -19.28 19.41 15.11
C ASN A 47 -18.61 20.59 14.40
N ASP A 48 -17.42 20.97 14.85
CA ASP A 48 -16.62 22.07 14.34
C ASP A 48 -15.13 21.72 14.48
N VAL A 49 -14.50 21.47 13.34
CA VAL A 49 -13.09 21.05 13.26
C VAL A 49 -12.10 22.14 13.69
N THR A 50 -12.56 23.40 13.74
CA THR A 50 -11.74 24.54 14.16
C THR A 50 -11.53 24.59 15.67
N GLN A 51 -12.36 23.88 16.45
CA GLN A 51 -12.24 23.78 17.90
C GLN A 51 -11.07 22.90 18.36
N PHE A 52 -10.48 22.12 17.45
CA PHE A 52 -9.29 21.36 17.76
C PHE A 52 -8.08 22.28 17.94
N ASP A 53 -7.59 22.36 19.18
CA ASP A 53 -6.38 23.06 19.55
C ASP A 53 -5.20 22.09 19.68
N PHE A 54 -4.20 22.27 18.81
CA PHE A 54 -3.00 21.45 18.83
C PHE A 54 -2.14 21.71 20.07
N ALA A 55 -2.17 22.91 20.66
CA ALA A 55 -1.42 23.20 21.87
C ALA A 55 -1.95 22.39 23.05
N ASP A 56 -3.28 22.39 23.24
CA ASP A 56 -3.97 21.56 24.23
C ASP A 56 -3.68 20.07 24.03
N TRP A 57 -3.73 19.58 22.79
CA TRP A 57 -3.32 18.22 22.46
C TRP A 57 -1.89 17.89 22.94
N THR A 58 -0.92 18.75 22.60
CA THR A 58 0.48 18.52 23.02
C THR A 58 0.69 18.62 24.53
N ALA A 59 -0.21 19.26 25.28
CA ALA A 59 -0.15 19.25 26.74
C ALA A 59 -0.49 17.87 27.33
N VAL A 60 -1.27 17.05 26.60
CA VAL A 60 -1.66 15.70 27.02
C VAL A 60 -0.68 14.64 26.52
N PHE A 61 -0.28 14.72 25.25
CA PHE A 61 0.57 13.70 24.60
C PHE A 61 2.06 14.05 24.62
N GLY A 62 2.42 15.25 25.08
CA GLY A 62 3.77 15.79 25.00
C GLY A 62 4.05 16.47 23.66
N GLN A 63 5.23 17.09 23.58
CA GLN A 63 5.68 17.78 22.37
C GLN A 63 6.19 16.78 21.33
N PRO A 64 5.63 16.73 20.11
CA PRO A 64 6.15 15.89 19.04
C PRO A 64 7.52 16.38 18.58
N THR A 65 8.39 15.46 18.17
CA THR A 65 9.67 15.78 17.52
C THR A 65 9.47 16.23 16.07
N ILE A 66 8.47 15.67 15.39
CA ILE A 66 8.08 16.02 14.03
C ILE A 66 6.56 16.12 13.97
N VAL A 67 6.08 17.20 13.34
CA VAL A 67 4.68 17.36 12.97
C VAL A 67 4.61 17.67 11.49
N ARG A 68 3.82 16.88 10.75
CA ARG A 68 3.38 17.24 9.40
C ARG A 68 1.89 17.53 9.44
N GLN A 69 1.55 18.80 9.27
CA GLN A 69 0.20 19.20 8.96
C GLN A 69 0.02 19.13 7.43
N LYS A 70 -0.89 18.28 6.96
CA LYS A 70 -1.26 18.28 5.54
C LYS A 70 -2.52 19.13 5.35
N GLU A 71 -2.46 20.07 4.40
CA GLU A 71 -3.66 20.53 3.70
C GLU A 71 -4.26 19.32 2.95
N PRO A 72 -5.59 19.15 2.89
CA PRO A 72 -6.24 17.93 2.42
C PRO A 72 -5.91 17.67 0.94
N THR A 73 -4.91 16.83 0.73
CA THR A 73 -4.53 16.27 -0.58
C THR A 73 -4.27 14.79 -0.40
N ASN A 74 -5.23 14.09 0.22
CA ASN A 74 -5.28 12.64 0.19
C ASN A 74 -5.88 12.18 -1.15
N PRO A 75 -5.17 11.39 -1.96
CA PRO A 75 -5.71 10.89 -3.22
C PRO A 75 -6.74 9.76 -3.06
N TYR A 76 -6.98 9.27 -1.83
CA TYR A 76 -7.86 8.13 -1.55
C TYR A 76 -9.19 8.50 -0.89
N ILE A 77 -9.30 9.69 -0.31
CA ILE A 77 -10.54 10.26 0.20
C ILE A 77 -10.72 11.60 -0.53
N LYS A 78 -11.89 11.88 -1.10
CA LYS A 78 -12.27 13.26 -1.44
C LYS A 78 -12.46 14.02 -0.12
N GLU A 79 -11.37 14.31 0.57
CA GLU A 79 -11.34 15.15 1.77
C GLU A 79 -11.88 16.51 1.33
N THR A 80 -13.02 16.91 1.89
CA THR A 80 -13.50 18.28 1.71
C THR A 80 -12.52 19.22 2.43
N ALA A 81 -12.62 20.53 2.19
CA ALA A 81 -11.79 21.56 2.82
C ALA A 81 -11.87 21.59 4.37
N ASP A 82 -12.62 20.67 4.99
CA ASP A 82 -12.95 20.63 6.41
C ASP A 82 -12.14 19.58 7.19
N TRP A 83 -11.24 18.81 6.57
CA TRP A 83 -10.39 17.86 7.30
C TRP A 83 -9.08 18.51 7.74
N ARG A 84 -8.63 18.21 8.97
CA ARG A 84 -7.30 18.57 9.45
C ARG A 84 -6.52 17.30 9.78
N ILE A 85 -5.34 17.15 9.20
CA ILE A 85 -4.52 15.94 9.35
C ILE A 85 -3.17 16.30 9.98
N PHE A 86 -2.86 15.62 11.09
CA PHE A 86 -1.63 15.76 11.85
C PHE A 86 -0.91 14.41 11.87
N LEU A 87 0.19 14.31 11.13
CA LEU A 87 1.09 13.15 11.24
C LEU A 87 2.19 13.52 12.24
N THR A 88 2.18 12.87 13.39
CA THR A 88 3.06 13.23 14.52
C THR A 88 4.02 12.10 14.86
N GLN A 89 5.24 12.47 15.25
CA GLN A 89 6.25 11.54 15.78
C GLN A 89 6.74 12.07 17.11
N PHE A 90 6.96 11.19 18.08
CA PHE A 90 7.40 11.53 19.43
C PHE A 90 8.80 11.00 19.72
N ALA A 91 9.40 11.47 20.82
CA ALA A 91 10.77 11.12 21.19
C ALA A 91 10.93 9.63 21.59
N ASP A 92 9.84 8.98 22.00
CA ASP A 92 9.78 7.55 22.29
C ASP A 92 9.55 6.68 21.04
N SER A 93 9.63 7.28 19.85
CA SER A 93 9.35 6.67 18.54
C SER A 93 7.87 6.34 18.28
N SER A 94 6.95 6.65 19.21
CA SER A 94 5.53 6.52 18.94
C SER A 94 5.10 7.48 17.82
N ARG A 95 4.11 7.05 17.05
CA ARG A 95 3.56 7.83 15.93
C ARG A 95 2.05 7.81 16.01
N ILE A 96 1.46 9.00 15.90
CA ILE A 96 0.02 9.19 15.89
C ILE A 96 -0.34 9.96 14.63
N ASP A 97 -1.12 9.32 13.78
CA ASP A 97 -1.72 9.91 12.60
C ASP A 97 -3.15 10.32 12.97
N LEU A 98 -3.29 11.55 13.46
CA LEU A 98 -4.55 12.12 13.93
C LEU A 98 -5.24 12.90 12.82
N LYS A 99 -6.52 12.59 12.60
CA LYS A 99 -7.39 13.34 11.69
C LYS A 99 -8.54 13.97 12.47
N ILE A 100 -8.89 15.19 12.12
CA ILE A 100 -10.06 15.90 12.65
C ILE A 100 -11.02 16.10 11.48
N ALA A 101 -12.25 15.60 11.62
CA ALA A 101 -13.25 15.60 10.56
C ALA A 101 -14.63 16.02 11.10
N PRO A 102 -15.53 16.53 10.25
CA PRO A 102 -16.91 16.78 10.65
C PRO A 102 -17.66 15.46 10.89
N VAL A 103 -18.60 15.43 11.84
CA VAL A 103 -19.46 14.26 12.12
C VAL A 103 -20.23 13.77 10.89
N THR A 104 -20.54 14.66 9.95
CA THR A 104 -21.20 14.33 8.69
C THR A 104 -20.36 13.42 7.79
N ALA A 105 -19.05 13.31 8.03
CA ALA A 105 -18.14 12.46 7.27
C ALA A 105 -18.11 11.00 7.74
N ILE A 106 -18.70 10.65 8.89
CA ILE A 106 -18.62 9.29 9.47
C ILE A 106 -19.08 8.22 8.48
N SER A 107 -20.20 8.43 7.78
CA SER A 107 -20.71 7.45 6.82
C SER A 107 -19.76 7.23 5.64
N ALA A 108 -19.17 8.31 5.12
CA ALA A 108 -18.19 8.22 4.03
C ALA A 108 -16.89 7.55 4.50
N TYR A 109 -16.45 7.89 5.71
CA TYR A 109 -15.30 7.29 6.39
C TYR A 109 -15.45 5.77 6.54
N LEU A 110 -16.60 5.29 7.06
CA LEU A 110 -16.87 3.86 7.21
C LEU A 110 -17.02 3.14 5.86
N ALA A 111 -17.53 3.82 4.83
CA ALA A 111 -17.65 3.26 3.49
C ALA A 111 -16.30 3.17 2.75
N ASN A 112 -15.32 4.00 3.13
CA ASN A 112 -14.05 4.12 2.43
C ASN A 112 -13.14 2.90 2.59
N ASP A 113 -13.07 2.34 3.78
CA ASP A 113 -12.21 1.19 4.08
C ASP A 113 -12.92 0.26 5.06
N SER A 114 -12.88 -1.06 4.81
CA SER A 114 -13.43 -2.07 5.71
C SER A 114 -12.62 -2.23 7.01
N LEU A 115 -11.42 -1.67 7.09
CA LEU A 115 -10.67 -1.56 8.35
C LEU A 115 -11.16 -0.42 9.23
N ASN A 116 -11.91 0.55 8.71
CA ASN A 116 -12.38 1.67 9.52
C ASN A 116 -13.48 1.25 10.49
N THR A 117 -13.43 1.69 11.74
CA THR A 117 -14.53 1.49 12.71
C THR A 117 -14.68 2.71 13.62
N ILE A 118 -15.81 2.80 14.33
CA ILE A 118 -16.03 3.79 15.40
C ILE A 118 -15.91 3.07 16.74
N VAL A 119 -14.93 3.48 17.55
CA VAL A 119 -14.64 2.86 18.85
C VAL A 119 -15.32 3.57 20.01
N TRP A 120 -15.80 4.80 19.79
CA TRP A 120 -16.52 5.58 20.79
C TRP A 120 -17.39 6.65 20.12
N SER A 121 -18.60 6.87 20.64
CA SER A 121 -19.41 8.05 20.34
C SER A 121 -20.09 8.60 21.59
N ARG A 122 -20.24 9.93 21.65
CA ARG A 122 -20.73 10.66 22.84
C ARG A 122 -22.18 10.35 23.16
N ASP A 123 -23.02 10.19 22.14
CA ASP A 123 -24.45 9.89 22.23
C ASP A 123 -24.76 8.38 22.15
N GLY A 124 -23.74 7.53 21.99
CA GLY A 124 -23.90 6.09 21.79
C GLY A 124 -24.53 5.68 20.45
N SER A 125 -24.70 6.62 19.50
CA SER A 125 -25.33 6.36 18.19
C SER A 125 -24.53 5.42 17.28
N PHE A 126 -23.22 5.26 17.53
CA PHE A 126 -22.36 4.37 16.77
C PHE A 126 -21.84 3.24 17.65
N GLN A 127 -21.95 2.02 17.13
CA GLN A 127 -21.35 0.84 17.73
C GLN A 127 -20.15 0.41 16.87
N PRO A 128 -19.08 -0.13 17.48
CA PRO A 128 -18.00 -0.73 16.72
C PRO A 128 -18.53 -1.81 15.77
N ARG A 129 -18.10 -1.75 14.51
CA ARG A 129 -18.33 -2.83 13.54
C ARG A 129 -17.11 -3.74 13.48
N GLU A 130 -17.32 -4.97 12.99
CA GLU A 130 -16.23 -5.85 12.62
C GLU A 130 -15.40 -5.25 11.47
N THR A 131 -14.09 -5.37 11.58
CA THR A 131 -13.11 -4.86 10.62
C THR A 131 -12.50 -6.02 9.83
N SER A 132 -12.11 -5.74 8.59
CA SER A 132 -11.39 -6.70 7.75
C SER A 132 -10.60 -6.01 6.64
N ASP A 133 -9.67 -6.72 6.04
CA ASP A 133 -8.86 -6.26 4.91
C ASP A 133 -9.58 -6.31 3.55
N ALA A 134 -10.89 -6.55 3.53
CA ALA A 134 -11.68 -6.82 2.32
C ALA A 134 -11.56 -5.72 1.24
N SER A 135 -11.50 -4.45 1.65
CA SER A 135 -11.29 -3.27 0.78
C SER A 135 -9.99 -3.34 -0.04
N SER A 136 -8.96 -4.00 0.48
CA SER A 136 -7.62 -4.06 -0.09
C SER A 136 -7.32 -5.37 -0.83
N ARG A 137 -8.28 -6.30 -0.87
CA ARG A 137 -8.10 -7.59 -1.53
C ARG A 137 -8.12 -7.45 -3.05
N LEU A 138 -7.12 -8.05 -3.66
CA LEU A 138 -7.08 -8.31 -5.10
C LEU A 138 -7.80 -9.62 -5.40
N TYR A 139 -8.37 -9.67 -6.60
CA TYR A 139 -8.96 -10.87 -7.20
C TYR A 139 -8.29 -11.14 -8.55
N ALA A 140 -8.70 -12.22 -9.22
CA ALA A 140 -8.25 -12.50 -10.57
C ALA A 140 -8.51 -11.29 -11.49
N PRO A 141 -7.51 -10.84 -12.28
CA PRO A 141 -7.67 -9.70 -13.15
C PRO A 141 -8.54 -10.04 -14.36
N THR A 142 -9.09 -9.01 -14.99
CA THR A 142 -9.68 -9.15 -16.31
C THR A 142 -8.59 -9.40 -17.36
N GLN A 143 -8.97 -10.00 -18.49
CA GLN A 143 -8.06 -10.18 -19.63
C GLN A 143 -7.44 -8.85 -20.09
N ALA A 144 -8.21 -7.76 -20.10
CA ALA A 144 -7.73 -6.44 -20.49
C ALA A 144 -6.67 -5.90 -19.52
N ALA A 145 -6.91 -6.00 -18.21
CA ALA A 145 -5.94 -5.56 -17.19
C ALA A 145 -4.64 -6.38 -17.25
N PHE A 146 -4.75 -7.70 -17.43
CA PHE A 146 -3.60 -8.58 -17.61
C PHE A 146 -2.79 -8.24 -18.87
N ASN A 147 -3.47 -8.00 -20.00
CA ASN A 147 -2.81 -7.58 -21.24
C ASN A 147 -2.08 -6.23 -21.09
N ALA A 148 -2.69 -5.28 -20.40
CA ALA A 148 -2.10 -3.97 -20.14
C ALA A 148 -0.83 -4.09 -19.28
N MET A 149 -0.89 -4.83 -18.16
CA MET A 149 0.26 -5.07 -17.30
C MET A 149 1.43 -5.71 -18.07
N LEU A 150 1.16 -6.74 -18.90
CA LEU A 150 2.19 -7.36 -19.74
C LEU A 150 2.78 -6.36 -20.74
N ASN A 151 1.94 -5.56 -21.38
CA ASN A 151 2.40 -4.57 -22.35
C ASN A 151 3.34 -3.55 -21.69
N THR A 152 2.93 -2.98 -20.54
CA THR A 152 3.74 -2.04 -19.77
C THR A 152 5.06 -2.69 -19.34
N PHE A 153 5.04 -3.91 -18.79
CA PHE A 153 6.25 -4.61 -18.40
C PHE A 153 7.24 -4.78 -19.56
N TYR A 154 6.80 -5.37 -20.69
CA TYR A 154 7.68 -5.65 -21.83
C TYR A 154 8.13 -4.41 -22.59
N TRP A 155 7.35 -3.34 -22.54
CA TRP A 155 7.76 -2.04 -23.07
C TRP A 155 8.91 -1.47 -22.25
N HIS A 156 8.74 -1.38 -20.93
CA HIS A 156 9.70 -0.71 -20.06
C HIS A 156 10.96 -1.52 -19.78
N ILE A 157 10.89 -2.85 -19.71
CA ILE A 157 12.10 -3.67 -19.57
C ILE A 157 13.00 -3.58 -20.80
N GLY A 158 12.42 -3.35 -21.99
CA GLY A 158 13.17 -2.99 -23.19
C GLY A 158 13.85 -1.61 -23.09
N ASN A 159 13.24 -0.66 -22.37
CA ASN A 159 13.86 0.63 -22.08
C ASN A 159 15.00 0.52 -21.07
N VAL A 160 14.92 -0.40 -20.10
CA VAL A 160 16.05 -0.75 -19.21
C VAL A 160 17.24 -1.24 -20.05
N ALA A 161 17.03 -2.20 -20.94
CA ALA A 161 18.08 -2.72 -21.82
C ALA A 161 18.70 -1.60 -22.69
N LYS A 162 17.85 -0.75 -23.29
CA LYS A 162 18.27 0.43 -24.06
C LYS A 162 19.07 1.45 -23.25
N GLY A 163 18.73 1.65 -21.97
CA GLY A 163 19.43 2.55 -21.08
C GLY A 163 20.81 2.02 -20.72
N LEU A 164 20.88 0.74 -20.37
CA LEU A 164 22.12 0.04 -20.10
C LEU A 164 23.08 0.06 -21.31
N GLY A 165 22.59 -0.25 -22.51
CA GLY A 165 23.41 -0.21 -23.73
C GLY A 165 23.82 1.20 -24.21
N ARG A 166 23.39 2.27 -23.54
CA ARG A 166 23.80 3.67 -23.78
C ARG A 166 24.57 4.26 -22.60
N ASP A 167 25.01 3.43 -21.67
CA ASP A 167 25.66 3.84 -20.42
C ASP A 167 24.83 4.84 -19.59
N LYS A 168 23.49 4.76 -19.69
CA LYS A 168 22.55 5.57 -18.91
C LYS A 168 22.05 4.78 -17.71
N PHE A 169 22.98 4.49 -16.79
CA PHE A 169 22.73 3.61 -15.65
C PHE A 169 21.57 4.08 -14.75
N LEU A 170 21.58 5.34 -14.29
CA LEU A 170 20.52 5.88 -13.42
C LEU A 170 19.14 5.84 -14.09
N TYR A 171 19.08 6.16 -15.38
CA TYR A 171 17.83 6.02 -16.15
C TYR A 171 17.33 4.58 -16.16
N ALA A 172 18.20 3.61 -16.42
CA ALA A 172 17.83 2.20 -16.42
C ALA A 172 17.34 1.73 -15.04
N VAL A 173 18.02 2.14 -13.96
CA VAL A 173 17.61 1.85 -12.57
C VAL A 173 16.23 2.41 -12.27
N GLU A 174 15.98 3.69 -12.59
CA GLU A 174 14.71 4.33 -12.29
C GLU A 174 13.55 3.75 -13.12
N ILE A 175 13.76 3.48 -14.41
CA ILE A 175 12.75 2.77 -15.23
C ILE A 175 12.46 1.39 -14.63
N ASN A 176 13.48 0.67 -14.18
CA ASN A 176 13.30 -0.64 -13.58
C ASN A 176 12.45 -0.56 -12.30
N ASN A 177 12.78 0.39 -11.42
CA ASN A 177 12.13 0.56 -10.12
C ASN A 177 10.70 1.08 -10.25
N GLN A 178 10.45 2.02 -11.15
CA GLN A 178 9.19 2.73 -11.24
C GLN A 178 8.19 2.08 -12.22
N LEU A 179 8.68 1.36 -13.25
CA LEU A 179 7.83 0.92 -14.36
C LEU A 179 7.91 -0.58 -14.66
N VAL A 180 9.01 -1.26 -14.33
CA VAL A 180 9.16 -2.71 -14.54
C VAL A 180 8.74 -3.50 -13.31
N ARG A 181 9.40 -3.27 -12.18
CA ARG A 181 9.17 -4.02 -10.94
C ARG A 181 7.72 -3.93 -10.42
N PRO A 182 7.03 -2.77 -10.48
CA PRO A 182 5.65 -2.70 -10.04
C PRO A 182 4.71 -3.62 -10.84
N GLN A 183 4.95 -3.78 -12.15
CA GLN A 183 4.16 -4.71 -12.98
C GLN A 183 4.44 -6.16 -12.63
N LEU A 184 5.70 -6.50 -12.31
CA LEU A 184 6.06 -7.83 -11.82
C LEU A 184 5.39 -8.14 -10.48
N LEU A 185 5.46 -7.22 -9.51
CA LEU A 185 4.83 -7.39 -8.20
C LEU A 185 3.30 -7.51 -8.31
N GLN A 186 2.67 -6.69 -9.15
CA GLN A 186 1.24 -6.79 -9.45
C GLN A 186 0.87 -8.16 -10.04
N GLY A 187 1.63 -8.63 -11.02
CA GLY A 187 1.41 -9.93 -11.62
C GLY A 187 1.57 -11.09 -10.63
N LEU A 188 2.59 -11.05 -9.78
CA LEU A 188 2.79 -12.04 -8.71
C LEU A 188 1.66 -12.01 -7.68
N ALA A 189 1.19 -10.82 -7.29
CA ALA A 189 0.03 -10.69 -6.39
C ALA A 189 -1.25 -11.22 -7.02
N TRP A 190 -1.48 -11.00 -8.32
CA TRP A 190 -2.59 -11.62 -9.04
C TRP A 190 -2.48 -13.13 -9.13
N VAL A 191 -1.28 -13.69 -9.25
CA VAL A 191 -1.11 -15.15 -9.19
C VAL A 191 -1.59 -15.70 -7.84
N VAL A 192 -1.23 -15.07 -6.72
CA VAL A 192 -1.68 -15.47 -5.39
C VAL A 192 -3.20 -15.30 -5.26
N ALA A 193 -3.75 -14.15 -5.69
CA ALA A 193 -5.17 -13.87 -5.66
C ALA A 193 -5.98 -14.89 -6.49
N SER A 194 -5.55 -15.18 -7.71
CA SER A 194 -6.20 -16.15 -8.60
C SER A 194 -6.14 -17.57 -8.05
N ALA A 195 -5.04 -17.98 -7.41
CA ALA A 195 -4.94 -19.28 -6.77
C ALA A 195 -5.92 -19.44 -5.58
N ARG A 196 -6.25 -18.34 -4.89
CA ARG A 196 -7.22 -18.30 -3.78
C ARG A 196 -8.68 -18.16 -4.24
N GLY A 197 -8.91 -17.81 -5.51
CA GLY A 197 -10.26 -17.67 -6.06
C GLY A 197 -11.09 -16.61 -5.33
N LYS A 198 -12.24 -17.01 -4.79
CA LYS A 198 -13.23 -16.11 -4.16
C LYS A 198 -12.71 -15.43 -2.87
N ASP A 199 -11.70 -16.00 -2.22
CA ASP A 199 -11.18 -15.45 -0.97
C ASP A 199 -10.30 -14.21 -1.21
N GLY A 200 -9.77 -14.07 -2.43
CA GLY A 200 -8.89 -12.97 -2.83
C GLY A 200 -7.55 -12.97 -2.08
N PHE A 201 -6.78 -11.90 -2.26
CA PHE A 201 -5.51 -11.70 -1.57
C PHE A 201 -5.22 -10.22 -1.33
N ASN A 202 -4.97 -9.83 -0.09
CA ASN A 202 -4.43 -8.50 0.23
C ASN A 202 -2.89 -8.53 0.17
N PRO A 203 -2.26 -7.92 -0.85
CA PRO A 203 -0.81 -7.86 -0.94
C PRO A 203 -0.17 -6.93 0.10
N GLY A 204 -0.97 -6.13 0.80
CA GLY A 204 -0.52 -5.07 1.69
C GLY A 204 0.13 -3.90 0.95
N PRO A 205 0.41 -2.79 1.65
CA PRO A 205 1.15 -1.67 1.11
C PRO A 205 2.46 -2.12 0.47
N LYS A 206 2.73 -1.67 -0.75
CA LYS A 206 3.95 -2.01 -1.51
C LYS A 206 4.23 -3.52 -1.60
N PHE A 207 3.19 -4.36 -1.58
CA PHE A 207 3.30 -5.81 -1.70
C PHE A 207 4.02 -6.49 -0.52
N GLN A 208 4.05 -5.89 0.66
CA GLN A 208 4.77 -6.41 1.82
C GLN A 208 4.33 -7.83 2.24
N ASN A 209 3.06 -8.19 2.04
CA ASN A 209 2.52 -9.51 2.40
C ASN A 209 2.78 -10.57 1.32
N LEU A 210 3.38 -10.21 0.18
CA LEU A 210 3.56 -11.12 -0.95
C LEU A 210 4.56 -12.25 -0.65
N ALA A 211 5.58 -11.97 0.16
CA ALA A 211 6.69 -12.89 0.42
C ALA A 211 6.23 -14.26 0.93
N ASP A 212 5.32 -14.27 1.91
CA ASP A 212 4.86 -15.49 2.60
C ASP A 212 3.90 -16.35 1.76
N HIS A 213 3.55 -15.87 0.57
CA HIS A 213 2.61 -16.53 -0.33
C HIS A 213 3.21 -16.94 -1.67
N LEU A 214 4.51 -16.67 -1.87
CA LEU A 214 5.23 -17.12 -3.05
C LEU A 214 5.98 -18.44 -2.76
N PRO A 215 6.15 -19.32 -3.77
CA PRO A 215 7.10 -20.41 -3.67
C PRO A 215 8.50 -19.88 -3.31
N LYS A 216 9.22 -20.60 -2.43
CA LYS A 216 10.50 -20.15 -1.89
C LYS A 216 11.51 -19.76 -2.97
N ASP A 217 11.58 -20.53 -4.06
CA ASP A 217 12.48 -20.26 -5.19
C ASP A 217 12.07 -19.03 -6.00
N VAL A 218 10.78 -18.73 -6.09
CA VAL A 218 10.25 -17.52 -6.73
C VAL A 218 10.59 -16.29 -5.89
N TYR A 219 10.39 -16.36 -4.58
CA TYR A 219 10.72 -15.26 -3.67
C TYR A 219 12.22 -14.95 -3.64
N VAL A 220 13.09 -15.96 -3.56
CA VAL A 220 14.54 -15.77 -3.62
C VAL A 220 14.97 -15.07 -4.91
N ARG A 221 14.42 -15.48 -6.05
CA ARG A 221 14.68 -14.81 -7.33
C ARG A 221 14.14 -13.39 -7.36
N LEU A 222 12.96 -13.14 -6.78
CA LEU A 222 12.39 -11.80 -6.66
C LEU A 222 13.31 -10.87 -5.85
N GLN A 223 13.84 -11.33 -4.72
CA GLN A 223 14.81 -10.56 -3.92
C GLN A 223 16.07 -10.22 -4.72
N GLN A 224 16.54 -11.15 -5.55
CA GLN A 224 17.72 -10.92 -6.39
C GLN A 224 17.50 -9.82 -7.46
N THR A 225 16.26 -9.51 -7.83
CA THR A 225 15.94 -8.42 -8.78
C THR A 225 16.22 -7.01 -8.24
N TYR A 226 16.52 -6.88 -6.95
CA TYR A 226 16.90 -5.61 -6.31
C TYR A 226 18.40 -5.31 -6.39
N ARG A 227 19.21 -6.22 -6.95
CA ARG A 227 20.65 -5.98 -7.14
C ARG A 227 20.88 -5.02 -8.30
N GLN A 228 21.17 -3.76 -7.96
CA GLN A 228 21.26 -2.66 -8.91
C GLN A 228 22.49 -1.78 -8.63
N GLU A 229 23.57 -2.36 -8.10
CA GLU A 229 24.79 -1.62 -7.73
C GLU A 229 25.72 -1.33 -8.92
N ASN A 230 25.52 -1.98 -10.06
CA ASN A 230 26.26 -1.74 -11.31
C ASN A 230 25.53 -2.36 -12.52
N VAL A 231 26.03 -2.08 -13.73
CA VAL A 231 25.48 -2.58 -15.01
C VAL A 231 25.30 -4.10 -15.02
N LYS A 232 26.32 -4.87 -14.61
CA LYS A 232 26.25 -6.34 -14.59
C LYS A 232 25.12 -6.86 -13.70
N LYS A 233 24.93 -6.21 -12.54
CA LYS A 233 23.92 -6.60 -11.55
C LYS A 233 22.52 -6.20 -12.01
N LEU A 234 22.33 -4.99 -12.53
CA LEU A 234 21.05 -4.56 -13.10
C LEU A 234 20.66 -5.40 -14.32
N ARG A 235 21.63 -5.74 -15.19
CA ARG A 235 21.41 -6.66 -16.32
C ARG A 235 20.91 -8.02 -15.84
N HIS A 236 21.55 -8.59 -14.82
CA HIS A 236 21.13 -9.86 -14.24
C HIS A 236 19.74 -9.75 -13.57
N SER A 237 19.45 -8.66 -12.87
CA SER A 237 18.14 -8.39 -12.28
C SER A 237 17.04 -8.34 -13.35
N ALA A 238 17.26 -7.66 -14.48
CA ALA A 238 16.29 -7.61 -15.58
C ALA A 238 16.03 -9.01 -16.19
N LEU A 239 17.04 -9.86 -16.30
CA LEU A 239 16.86 -11.25 -16.75
C LEU A 239 16.01 -12.07 -15.77
N LEU A 240 16.24 -11.89 -14.47
CA LEU A 240 15.44 -12.54 -13.43
C LEU A 240 13.99 -12.04 -13.45
N GLU A 241 13.77 -10.74 -13.63
CA GLU A 241 12.43 -10.17 -13.76
C GLU A 241 11.69 -10.73 -14.98
N ALA A 242 12.36 -10.84 -16.13
CA ALA A 242 11.78 -11.45 -17.32
C ALA A 242 11.43 -12.94 -17.09
N SER A 243 12.32 -13.70 -16.44
CA SER A 243 12.06 -15.09 -16.08
C SER A 243 10.87 -15.24 -15.13
N LEU A 244 10.80 -14.40 -14.09
CA LEU A 244 9.68 -14.36 -13.15
C LEU A 244 8.38 -13.94 -13.85
N MET A 245 8.42 -13.00 -14.78
CA MET A 245 7.25 -12.60 -15.54
C MET A 245 6.74 -13.72 -16.46
N ILE A 246 7.62 -14.54 -17.04
CA ILE A 246 7.23 -15.75 -17.77
C ILE A 246 6.55 -16.76 -16.84
N TRP A 247 7.10 -16.97 -15.65
CA TRP A 247 6.44 -17.80 -14.63
C TRP A 247 5.06 -17.24 -14.26
N THR A 248 4.94 -15.94 -14.03
CA THR A 248 3.68 -15.25 -13.74
C THR A 248 2.66 -15.48 -14.85
N GLN A 249 3.06 -15.30 -16.11
CA GLN A 249 2.19 -15.57 -17.27
C GLN A 249 1.62 -16.99 -17.24
N GLN A 250 2.48 -18.00 -17.07
CA GLN A 250 2.06 -19.41 -17.03
C GLN A 250 1.05 -19.67 -15.91
N ARG A 251 1.26 -19.08 -14.72
CA ARG A 251 0.35 -19.21 -13.58
C ARG A 251 -0.97 -18.48 -13.81
N MET A 252 -0.97 -17.32 -14.45
CA MET A 252 -2.20 -16.62 -14.80
C MET A 252 -3.04 -17.39 -15.84
N VAL A 253 -2.41 -18.04 -16.82
CA VAL A 253 -3.12 -18.96 -17.71
C VAL A 253 -3.72 -20.12 -16.92
N GLN A 254 -2.94 -20.71 -16.01
CA GLN A 254 -3.36 -21.88 -15.23
C GLN A 254 -4.50 -21.58 -14.25
N TYR A 255 -4.38 -20.51 -13.45
CA TYR A 255 -5.29 -20.23 -12.33
C TYR A 255 -6.47 -19.34 -12.72
N ALA A 256 -6.31 -18.49 -13.72
CA ALA A 256 -7.34 -17.54 -14.15
C ALA A 256 -7.86 -17.78 -15.57
N GLY A 257 -7.34 -18.79 -16.30
CA GLY A 257 -7.78 -19.12 -17.65
C GLY A 257 -7.52 -18.01 -18.69
N LEU A 258 -6.60 -17.10 -18.39
CA LEU A 258 -6.29 -15.95 -19.25
C LEU A 258 -5.47 -16.39 -20.47
N ARG A 259 -5.55 -15.62 -21.55
CA ARG A 259 -4.80 -15.83 -22.79
C ARG A 259 -3.59 -14.93 -22.86
N LEU A 260 -2.52 -15.43 -23.47
CA LEU A 260 -1.31 -14.66 -23.73
C LEU A 260 -1.45 -13.86 -25.04
N PRO A 261 -1.04 -12.59 -25.08
CA PRO A 261 -0.98 -11.84 -26.34
C PRO A 261 0.01 -12.42 -27.36
N ASP A 262 -0.37 -12.44 -28.63
CA ASP A 262 0.42 -13.02 -29.73
C ASP A 262 1.80 -12.39 -29.90
N TYR A 263 1.94 -11.11 -29.52
CA TYR A 263 3.21 -10.38 -29.65
C TYR A 263 4.30 -10.87 -28.68
N LEU A 264 3.93 -11.58 -27.60
CA LEU A 264 4.85 -11.87 -26.50
C LEU A 264 6.05 -12.71 -26.93
N ALA A 265 5.85 -13.73 -27.76
CA ALA A 265 6.95 -14.60 -28.20
C ALA A 265 8.04 -13.80 -28.94
N ASN A 266 7.64 -12.84 -29.78
CA ASN A 266 8.57 -11.95 -30.47
C ASN A 266 9.26 -10.98 -29.49
N ARG A 267 8.53 -10.45 -28.51
CA ARG A 267 9.07 -9.49 -27.53
C ARG A 267 10.04 -10.14 -26.55
N ILE A 268 9.79 -11.36 -26.10
CA ILE A 268 10.70 -12.11 -25.24
C ILE A 268 12.03 -12.37 -25.96
N ARG A 269 12.00 -12.81 -27.22
CA ARG A 269 13.21 -12.98 -28.04
C ARG A 269 13.98 -11.69 -28.22
N GLN A 270 13.28 -10.60 -28.56
CA GLN A 270 13.91 -9.29 -28.72
C GLN A 270 14.59 -8.81 -27.43
N LEU A 271 13.95 -9.03 -26.27
CA LEU A 271 14.52 -8.65 -24.98
C LEU A 271 15.80 -9.43 -24.68
N ASP A 272 15.78 -10.75 -24.90
CA ASP A 272 16.95 -11.61 -24.70
C ASP A 272 18.12 -11.17 -25.60
N ASP A 273 17.85 -10.91 -26.88
CA ASP A 273 18.83 -10.37 -27.82
C ASP A 273 19.43 -9.04 -27.37
N TRP A 274 18.60 -8.11 -26.87
CA TRP A 274 19.07 -6.80 -26.43
C TRP A 274 19.89 -6.88 -25.16
N ILE A 275 19.42 -7.63 -24.17
CA ILE A 275 20.10 -7.76 -22.89
C ILE A 275 21.44 -8.49 -23.06
N ASN A 276 21.53 -9.48 -23.96
CA ASN A 276 22.75 -10.25 -24.15
C ASN A 276 23.87 -9.53 -24.90
N ARG A 277 23.57 -8.40 -25.54
CA ARG A 277 24.55 -7.55 -26.25
C ARG A 277 25.20 -6.46 -25.39
N ILE A 278 24.75 -6.31 -24.14
CA ILE A 278 25.22 -5.33 -23.15
C ILE A 278 26.29 -5.96 -22.28
#